data_AF-G0QKJ1-F1
#
_entry.id   AF-G0QKJ1-F1
#
_cell.length_a   1.000
_cell.length_b   1.000
_cell.length_c   1.000
_cell.angle_alpha   90.00
_cell.angle_beta   90.00
_cell.angle_gamma   90.00
#
_symmetry.space_group_name_H-M   'P 1'
#
loop_
_entity.id
_entity.type
_entity.pdbx_description
1 polymer ?
#
loop_
_entity_poly.entity_id
_entity_poly.type
_entity_poly.pdbx_seq_one_letter_code
_entity_poly.pdbx_strand_id
1 'polypeptide(L)'
;TQWSTIQNMFSTGPIDGFFDQSTTLDLYRSVQRQFQQLACPLESVGNTEENRDIYLTCLTLLDKNNDLNNQQGVFINSLHHAREVMSLTMQLYTYAYLIYQYFQGDQQTIDFLKNNVIWFIPVVNVDGYEMLMQNFNDNDIKKNIRKNRKIEKQCEHNVLQGVDLNRNYGTAFGIDDIGSSPDPCSITYRGQQAFSAKETQNIQKFLDLRKNIKVAFNLHSYGNLWLVPFNYISDKENNLLKQMQKYYIIYQEFFAQANFS
;
A
#
# COMPACT_ATOMS: atom_id res chain seq x y z
N THR A 1 6.78 7.22 -27.48
CA THR A 1 5.41 6.79 -27.83
C THR A 1 4.63 6.63 -26.52
N GLN A 2 3.30 6.57 -26.51
CA GLN A 2 2.54 6.34 -25.25
C GLN A 2 3.05 5.09 -24.50
N TRP A 3 3.48 4.07 -25.24
CA TRP A 3 3.97 2.81 -24.70
C TRP A 3 5.33 2.86 -24.00
N SER A 4 6.21 3.80 -24.35
CA SER A 4 7.51 3.92 -23.66
C SER A 4 7.34 4.29 -22.19
N THR A 5 6.26 4.97 -21.83
CA THR A 5 5.95 5.35 -20.44
C THR A 5 5.51 4.17 -19.59
N ILE A 6 4.71 3.28 -20.17
CA ILE A 6 4.32 2.03 -19.52
C ILE A 6 5.53 1.10 -19.40
N GLN A 7 6.38 1.03 -20.44
CA GLN A 7 7.63 0.27 -20.39
C GLN A 7 8.59 0.76 -19.29
N ASN A 8 8.66 2.06 -19.05
CA ASN A 8 9.50 2.63 -17.98
C ASN A 8 9.04 2.23 -16.57
N MET A 9 7.78 1.81 -16.37
CA MET A 9 7.35 1.25 -15.09
C MET A 9 7.91 -0.16 -14.84
N PHE A 10 8.43 -0.82 -15.88
CA PHE A 10 9.10 -2.11 -15.82
C PHE A 10 10.62 -2.00 -15.97
N SER A 11 11.17 -0.79 -16.11
CA SER A 11 12.62 -0.60 -16.17
C SER A 11 13.25 -0.75 -14.79
N THR A 12 14.56 -0.97 -14.75
CA THR A 12 15.34 -0.95 -13.51
C THR A 12 15.40 0.47 -12.96
N GLY A 13 14.90 0.69 -11.75
CA GLY A 13 15.07 1.95 -11.03
C GLY A 13 16.50 2.20 -10.54
N PRO A 14 16.78 3.41 -10.06
CA PRO A 14 18.12 3.86 -9.67
C PRO A 14 18.72 3.11 -8.47
N ILE A 15 17.91 2.37 -7.71
CA ILE A 15 18.28 1.73 -6.45
C ILE A 15 18.28 0.21 -6.66
N ASP A 16 19.32 -0.32 -7.30
CA ASP A 16 19.46 -1.77 -7.59
C ASP A 16 18.21 -2.37 -8.27
N GLY A 17 17.64 -1.62 -9.21
CA GLY A 17 16.41 -1.99 -9.92
C GLY A 17 15.12 -1.47 -9.32
N PHE A 18 15.12 -0.91 -8.09
CA PHE A 18 13.96 -0.30 -7.45
C PHE A 18 13.91 1.23 -7.63
N PHE A 19 12.70 1.79 -7.63
CA PHE A 19 12.47 3.24 -7.77
C PHE A 19 12.36 3.92 -6.42
N ASP A 20 13.15 4.95 -6.18
CA ASP A 20 12.95 5.86 -5.05
C ASP A 20 11.60 6.60 -5.13
N GLN A 21 11.26 7.36 -4.08
CA GLN A 21 9.98 8.06 -4.03
C GLN A 21 9.84 9.07 -5.18
N SER A 22 10.86 9.88 -5.44
CA SER A 22 10.78 10.92 -6.47
C SER A 22 10.52 10.32 -7.86
N THR A 23 11.31 9.30 -8.21
CA THR A 23 11.19 8.59 -9.49
C THR A 23 9.83 7.92 -9.61
N THR A 24 9.34 7.30 -8.54
CA THR A 24 8.00 6.70 -8.48
C THR A 24 6.91 7.72 -8.77
N LEU A 25 6.96 8.90 -8.14
CA LEU A 25 5.97 9.96 -8.37
C LEU A 25 6.05 10.48 -9.80
N ASP A 26 7.24 10.62 -10.37
CA ASP A 26 7.42 11.06 -11.75
C ASP A 26 6.88 10.05 -12.78
N LEU A 27 6.99 8.74 -12.50
CA LEU A 27 6.33 7.70 -13.31
C LEU A 27 4.81 7.87 -13.30
N TYR A 28 4.20 8.04 -12.12
CA TYR A 28 2.75 8.29 -12.02
C TYR A 28 2.31 9.57 -12.73
N ARG A 29 3.06 10.68 -12.57
CA ARG A 29 2.80 11.93 -13.31
C ARG A 29 2.91 11.74 -14.82
N SER A 30 3.89 10.95 -15.27
CA SER A 30 4.07 10.68 -16.70
C SER A 30 2.90 9.87 -17.26
N VAL A 31 2.43 8.85 -16.54
CA VAL A 31 1.23 8.11 -16.91
C VAL A 31 0.02 9.03 -16.93
N GLN A 32 -0.20 9.82 -15.89
CA GLN A 32 -1.33 10.75 -15.84
C GLN A 32 -1.36 11.70 -17.03
N ARG A 33 -0.22 12.29 -17.43
CA ARG A 33 -0.16 13.19 -18.59
C ARG A 33 -0.53 12.51 -19.90
N GLN A 34 -0.18 11.23 -20.07
CA GLN A 34 -0.36 10.49 -21.32
C GLN A 34 -1.70 9.74 -21.41
N PHE A 35 -2.25 9.37 -20.26
CA PHE A 35 -3.44 8.54 -20.12
C PHE A 35 -4.49 9.25 -19.26
N GLN A 36 -4.76 10.53 -19.57
CA GLN A 36 -5.68 11.39 -18.81
C GLN A 36 -7.11 10.88 -18.73
N GLN A 37 -7.50 9.97 -19.62
CA GLN A 37 -8.79 9.30 -19.62
C GLN A 37 -8.85 8.11 -18.64
N LEU A 38 -7.72 7.69 -18.08
CA LEU A 38 -7.64 6.56 -17.14
C LEU A 38 -7.06 6.94 -15.77
N ALA A 39 -6.05 7.80 -15.75
CA ALA A 39 -5.21 8.05 -14.59
C ALA A 39 -5.52 9.40 -13.93
N CYS A 40 -5.73 9.38 -12.62
CA CYS A 40 -5.98 10.56 -11.81
C CYS A 40 -4.68 11.33 -11.50
N PRO A 41 -4.74 12.66 -11.27
CA PRO A 41 -3.60 13.40 -10.73
C PRO A 41 -3.16 12.85 -9.38
N LEU A 42 -1.89 13.07 -9.04
CA LEU A 42 -1.40 12.81 -7.69
C LEU A 42 -1.95 13.88 -6.73
N GLU A 43 -2.46 13.42 -5.60
CA GLU A 43 -2.96 14.28 -4.52
C GLU A 43 -2.31 13.86 -3.20
N SER A 44 -2.00 14.84 -2.33
CA SER A 44 -1.52 14.54 -0.98
C SER A 44 -2.71 14.14 -0.09
N VAL A 45 -2.59 13.02 0.61
CA VAL A 45 -3.57 12.61 1.65
C VAL A 45 -3.18 13.08 3.05
N GLY A 46 -2.06 13.79 3.17
CA GLY A 46 -1.49 14.29 4.40
C GLY A 46 0.02 14.09 4.46
N ASN A 47 0.63 14.52 5.56
CA ASN A 47 2.07 14.47 5.74
C ASN A 47 2.50 13.41 6.76
N THR A 48 3.75 12.96 6.63
CA THR A 48 4.44 12.08 7.57
C THR A 48 4.96 12.82 8.81
N GLU A 49 5.68 12.12 9.68
CA GLU A 49 6.29 12.70 10.88
C GLU A 49 7.39 13.72 10.54
N GLU A 50 8.16 13.48 9.49
CA GLU A 50 9.18 14.40 8.96
C GLU A 50 8.64 15.37 7.90
N ASN A 51 7.31 15.55 7.82
CA ASN A 51 6.60 16.49 6.94
C ASN A 51 6.74 16.24 5.43
N ARG A 52 6.90 14.98 5.00
CA ARG A 52 6.81 14.61 3.58
C ARG A 52 5.38 14.26 3.22
N ASP A 53 4.95 14.62 2.02
CA ASP A 53 3.62 14.25 1.52
C ASP A 53 3.50 12.73 1.31
N ILE A 54 2.36 12.17 1.73
CA ILE A 54 1.91 10.85 1.31
C ILE A 54 0.99 11.06 0.11
N TYR A 55 1.40 10.55 -1.04
CA TYR A 55 0.65 10.74 -2.28
C TYR A 55 -0.29 9.58 -2.59
N LEU A 56 -1.41 9.94 -3.19
CA LEU A 56 -2.45 9.08 -3.72
C LEU A 56 -2.64 9.36 -5.20
N THR A 57 -2.94 8.33 -5.99
CA THR A 57 -3.50 8.45 -7.33
C THR A 57 -4.64 7.43 -7.51
N CYS A 58 -5.32 7.46 -8.65
CA CYS A 58 -6.30 6.45 -9.03
C CYS A 58 -6.26 6.06 -10.50
N LEU A 59 -6.81 4.87 -10.79
CA LEU A 59 -7.10 4.37 -12.11
C LEU A 59 -8.61 4.04 -12.23
N THR A 60 -9.25 4.59 -13.26
CA THR A 60 -10.69 4.42 -13.56
C THR A 60 -10.96 4.99 -14.95
N LEU A 61 -12.06 4.64 -15.61
CA LEU A 61 -12.45 5.37 -16.82
C LEU A 61 -13.00 6.74 -16.44
N LEU A 62 -12.19 7.79 -16.64
CA LEU A 62 -12.51 9.15 -16.24
C LEU A 62 -13.53 9.77 -17.20
N ASP A 63 -14.78 9.87 -16.74
CA ASP A 63 -15.82 10.71 -17.32
C ASP A 63 -15.97 11.99 -16.47
N LYS A 64 -15.95 13.16 -17.12
CA LYS A 64 -16.04 14.47 -16.48
C LYS A 64 -17.31 14.65 -15.63
N ASN A 65 -18.34 13.85 -15.87
CA ASN A 65 -19.60 13.91 -15.14
C ASN A 65 -19.70 12.91 -13.98
N ASN A 66 -18.69 12.05 -13.78
CA ASN A 66 -18.77 10.96 -12.83
C ASN A 66 -18.05 11.29 -11.52
N ASP A 67 -18.80 11.32 -10.42
CA ASP A 67 -18.22 11.39 -9.07
C ASP A 67 -17.59 10.03 -8.72
N LEU A 68 -16.28 10.02 -8.47
CA LEU A 68 -15.54 8.82 -8.10
C LEU A 68 -16.09 8.14 -6.84
N ASN A 69 -16.81 8.87 -5.98
CA ASN A 69 -17.46 8.31 -4.80
C ASN A 69 -18.70 7.47 -5.12
N ASN A 70 -19.28 7.61 -6.32
CA ASN A 70 -20.41 6.80 -6.77
C ASN A 70 -19.97 5.46 -7.38
N GLN A 71 -18.69 5.31 -7.71
CA GLN A 71 -18.11 4.06 -8.23
C GLN A 71 -17.73 3.10 -7.09
N GLN A 72 -17.66 1.81 -7.37
CA GLN A 72 -17.11 0.85 -6.40
C GLN A 72 -15.59 1.01 -6.28
N GLY A 73 -15.07 1.08 -5.05
CA GLY A 73 -13.67 1.36 -4.80
C GLY A 73 -12.84 0.12 -4.48
N VAL A 74 -11.65 0.03 -5.07
CA VAL A 74 -10.56 -0.85 -4.62
C VAL A 74 -9.44 0.03 -4.08
N PHE A 75 -8.86 -0.34 -2.94
CA PHE A 75 -7.72 0.37 -2.37
C PHE A 75 -6.49 -0.53 -2.41
N ILE A 76 -5.39 -0.04 -2.97
CA ILE A 76 -4.12 -0.73 -3.05
C ILE A 76 -3.04 0.17 -2.44
N ASN A 77 -2.22 -0.38 -1.57
CA ASN A 77 -1.09 0.35 -1.03
C ASN A 77 0.16 -0.53 -0.94
N SER A 78 1.32 0.10 -0.82
CA SER A 78 2.61 -0.55 -0.68
C SER A 78 3.52 0.21 0.28
N LEU A 79 4.63 -0.42 0.66
CA LEU A 79 5.64 0.17 1.53
C LEU A 79 5.10 0.68 2.87
N HIS A 80 4.20 -0.08 3.51
CA HIS A 80 3.96 0.07 4.95
C HIS A 80 5.24 -0.17 5.75
N HIS A 81 6.02 -1.15 5.34
CA HIS A 81 7.36 -1.37 5.84
C HIS A 81 8.37 -0.90 4.80
N ALA A 82 9.28 -0.03 5.22
CA ALA A 82 10.19 0.66 4.30
C ALA A 82 11.09 -0.32 3.50
N ARG A 83 11.67 -1.33 4.14
CA ARG A 83 12.53 -2.34 3.51
C ARG A 83 11.85 -3.24 2.46
N GLU A 84 10.53 -3.19 2.31
CA GLU A 84 9.76 -4.14 1.48
C GLU A 84 9.54 -3.60 0.06
N VAL A 85 10.62 -3.18 -0.59
CA VAL A 85 10.62 -2.46 -1.89
C VAL A 85 9.91 -3.19 -3.03
N MET A 86 9.85 -4.53 -2.97
CA MET A 86 9.11 -5.33 -3.94
C MET A 86 7.60 -5.05 -3.92
N SER A 87 7.05 -4.62 -2.78
CA SER A 87 5.62 -4.24 -2.69
C SER A 87 5.27 -3.09 -3.63
N LEU A 88 6.17 -2.11 -3.78
CA LEU A 88 6.00 -0.99 -4.69
C LEU A 88 6.13 -1.42 -6.15
N THR A 89 7.12 -2.28 -6.47
CA THR A 89 7.25 -2.86 -7.81
C THR A 89 5.99 -3.62 -8.22
N MET A 90 5.41 -4.40 -7.31
CA MET A 90 4.15 -5.11 -7.59
C MET A 90 3.00 -4.14 -7.84
N GLN A 91 2.90 -3.05 -7.08
CA GLN A 91 1.88 -2.03 -7.31
C GLN A 91 2.03 -1.36 -8.68
N LEU A 92 3.24 -0.95 -9.04
CA LEU A 92 3.54 -0.34 -10.34
C LEU A 92 3.24 -1.30 -11.50
N TYR A 93 3.56 -2.59 -11.33
CA TYR A 93 3.22 -3.63 -12.29
C TYR A 93 1.70 -3.74 -12.47
N THR A 94 0.93 -3.85 -11.39
CA THR A 94 -0.53 -3.90 -11.45
C THR A 94 -1.11 -2.67 -12.16
N TYR A 95 -0.62 -1.48 -11.82
CA TYR A 95 -1.06 -0.23 -12.43
C TYR A 95 -0.80 -0.19 -13.94
N ALA A 96 0.42 -0.52 -14.36
CA ALA A 96 0.84 -0.58 -15.76
C ALA A 96 0.09 -1.67 -16.55
N TYR A 97 -0.12 -2.83 -15.93
CA TYR A 97 -0.80 -3.97 -16.55
C TYR A 97 -2.26 -3.67 -16.86
N LEU A 98 -2.99 -3.01 -15.94
CA LEU A 98 -4.38 -2.61 -16.18
C LEU A 98 -4.51 -1.60 -17.33
N ILE A 99 -3.59 -0.65 -17.42
CA ILE A 99 -3.54 0.29 -18.56
C ILE A 99 -3.27 -0.49 -19.86
N TYR A 100 -2.29 -1.39 -19.85
CA TYR A 100 -1.98 -2.23 -21.00
C TYR A 100 -3.20 -3.03 -21.48
N GLN A 101 -3.85 -3.76 -20.58
CA GLN A 101 -5.04 -4.57 -20.88
C GLN A 101 -6.18 -3.73 -21.46
N TYR A 102 -6.44 -2.55 -20.90
CA TYR A 102 -7.45 -1.62 -21.45
C TYR A 102 -7.19 -1.30 -22.93
N PHE A 103 -5.95 -0.96 -23.29
CA PHE A 103 -5.58 -0.63 -24.66
C PHE A 103 -5.43 -1.84 -25.59
N GLN A 104 -5.29 -3.05 -25.04
CA GLN A 104 -5.45 -4.29 -25.82
C GLN A 104 -6.92 -4.59 -26.14
N GLY A 105 -7.87 -3.82 -25.61
CA GLY A 105 -9.30 -4.06 -25.81
C GLY A 105 -9.84 -5.17 -24.92
N ASP A 106 -9.19 -5.47 -23.80
CA ASP A 106 -9.68 -6.47 -22.85
C ASP A 106 -11.00 -6.03 -22.22
N GLN A 107 -12.09 -6.70 -22.60
CA GLN A 107 -13.44 -6.30 -22.23
C GLN A 107 -13.67 -6.34 -20.72
N GLN A 108 -13.05 -7.31 -20.02
CA GLN A 108 -13.15 -7.42 -18.56
C GLN A 108 -12.53 -6.20 -17.86
N THR A 109 -11.32 -5.81 -18.25
CA THR A 109 -10.64 -4.61 -17.73
C THR A 109 -11.43 -3.35 -18.04
N ILE A 110 -11.93 -3.22 -19.27
CA ILE A 110 -12.73 -2.06 -19.69
C ILE A 110 -13.99 -1.93 -18.82
N ASP A 111 -14.76 -3.01 -18.68
CA ASP A 111 -16.02 -2.97 -17.91
C ASP A 111 -15.78 -2.82 -16.41
N PHE A 112 -14.65 -3.34 -15.90
CA PHE A 112 -14.20 -3.08 -14.56
C PHE A 112 -13.93 -1.57 -14.35
N LEU A 113 -13.08 -0.95 -15.18
CA LEU A 113 -12.70 0.46 -15.04
C LEU A 113 -13.85 1.44 -15.29
N LYS A 114 -14.89 1.05 -16.04
CA LYS A 114 -16.12 1.86 -16.22
C LYS A 114 -16.92 2.05 -14.93
N ASN A 115 -16.92 1.04 -14.05
CA ASN A 115 -17.80 1.00 -12.88
C ASN A 115 -17.03 1.08 -11.55
N ASN A 116 -15.71 0.99 -11.60
CA ASN A 116 -14.84 0.92 -10.45
C ASN A 116 -13.71 1.95 -10.52
N VAL A 117 -13.28 2.39 -9.34
CA VAL A 117 -12.09 3.19 -9.14
C VAL A 117 -11.09 2.42 -8.28
N ILE A 118 -9.85 2.34 -8.75
CA ILE A 118 -8.75 1.77 -7.98
C ILE A 118 -7.90 2.92 -7.46
N TRP A 119 -7.80 3.02 -6.14
CA TRP A 119 -7.00 4.01 -5.42
C TRP A 119 -5.65 3.40 -5.05
N PHE A 120 -4.57 4.13 -5.32
CA PHE A 120 -3.19 3.70 -5.08
C PHE A 120 -2.47 4.66 -4.15
N ILE A 121 -1.96 4.17 -3.03
CA ILE A 121 -0.92 4.85 -2.24
C ILE A 121 0.40 4.11 -2.45
N PRO A 122 1.34 4.67 -3.24
CA PRO A 122 2.58 3.97 -3.58
C PRO A 122 3.54 3.79 -2.40
N VAL A 123 3.67 4.83 -1.57
CA VAL A 123 4.57 4.81 -0.43
C VAL A 123 3.82 5.27 0.79
N VAL A 124 3.43 4.34 1.65
CA VAL A 124 2.79 4.66 2.94
C VAL A 124 3.83 5.20 3.92
N ASN A 125 4.94 4.48 4.10
CA ASN A 125 6.03 4.87 5.00
C ASN A 125 7.09 5.68 4.27
N VAL A 126 6.76 6.93 3.91
CA VAL A 126 7.66 7.79 3.14
C VAL A 126 8.97 8.03 3.89
N ASP A 127 8.92 8.40 5.17
CA ASP A 127 10.12 8.75 5.92
C ASP A 127 11.03 7.53 6.15
N GLY A 128 10.44 6.37 6.46
CA GLY A 128 11.21 5.14 6.57
C GLY A 128 11.82 4.74 5.23
N TYR A 129 11.11 4.96 4.12
CA TYR A 129 11.62 4.65 2.78
C TYR A 129 12.80 5.55 2.40
N GLU A 130 12.73 6.85 2.69
CA GLU A 130 13.85 7.77 2.54
C GLU A 130 15.07 7.35 3.38
N MET A 131 14.85 6.93 4.63
CA MET A 131 15.92 6.37 5.46
C MET A 131 16.52 5.10 4.82
N LEU A 132 15.70 4.24 4.22
CA LEU A 132 16.18 3.07 3.48
C LEU A 132 17.06 3.50 2.30
N MET A 133 16.65 4.49 1.52
CA MET A 133 17.40 4.97 0.35
C MET A 133 18.78 5.50 0.77
N GLN A 134 18.84 6.26 1.86
CA GLN A 134 20.10 6.78 2.40
C GLN A 134 21.06 5.68 2.88
N ASN A 135 20.52 4.52 3.28
CA ASN A 135 21.29 3.41 3.85
C ASN A 135 21.26 2.15 2.95
N PHE A 136 20.92 2.29 1.67
CA PHE A 136 20.62 1.15 0.82
C PHE A 136 21.81 0.19 0.60
N ASN A 137 23.03 0.75 0.62
CA ASN A 137 24.27 -0.01 0.46
C ASN A 137 24.76 -0.68 1.76
N ASP A 138 24.13 -0.40 2.90
CA ASP A 138 24.46 -1.02 4.18
C ASP A 138 23.50 -2.19 4.46
N ASN A 139 23.98 -3.42 4.24
CA ASN A 139 23.18 -4.63 4.43
C ASN A 139 22.74 -4.87 5.88
N ASP A 140 23.52 -4.39 6.85
CA ASP A 140 23.21 -4.59 8.27
C ASP A 140 22.17 -3.60 8.79
N ILE A 141 22.17 -2.39 8.24
CA ILE A 141 21.20 -1.36 8.55
C ILE A 141 19.91 -1.59 7.77
N LYS A 142 19.97 -1.75 6.43
CA LYS A 142 18.80 -1.76 5.56
C LYS A 142 17.79 -2.85 5.89
N LYS A 143 18.27 -4.03 6.32
CA LYS A 143 17.42 -5.15 6.72
C LYS A 143 16.56 -4.82 7.92
N ASN A 144 16.90 -3.80 8.73
CA ASN A 144 16.17 -3.40 9.92
C ASN A 144 15.28 -2.17 9.72
N ILE A 145 15.39 -1.47 8.57
CA ILE A 145 14.60 -0.28 8.25
C ILE A 145 13.17 -0.68 7.90
N ARG A 146 12.32 -0.80 8.92
CA ARG A 146 10.94 -1.27 8.78
C ARG A 146 9.92 -0.21 9.17
N LYS A 147 10.12 0.40 10.34
CA LYS A 147 9.17 1.30 11.00
C LYS A 147 9.15 2.69 10.36
N ASN A 148 8.18 3.52 10.74
CA ASN A 148 8.19 4.93 10.37
C ASN A 148 9.26 5.72 11.16
N ARG A 149 9.21 7.05 11.11
CA ARG A 149 10.15 7.93 11.83
C ARG A 149 9.53 8.66 13.03
N LYS A 150 8.45 8.11 13.62
CA LYS A 150 7.87 8.64 14.87
C LYS A 150 8.75 8.28 16.09
N ILE A 151 9.60 9.20 16.52
CA ILE A 151 10.50 8.94 17.65
C ILE A 151 9.77 9.20 18.97
N GLU A 152 9.39 8.13 19.67
CA GLU A 152 8.80 8.20 21.01
C GLU A 152 9.81 7.89 22.12
N LYS A 153 10.90 7.18 21.80
CA LYS A 153 12.00 6.83 22.71
C LYS A 153 13.30 6.69 21.91
N GLN A 154 14.41 7.08 22.53
CA GLN A 154 15.74 6.78 21.99
C GLN A 154 16.07 5.31 22.24
N CYS A 155 16.40 4.60 21.16
CA CYS A 155 16.84 3.21 21.17
C CYS A 155 18.33 3.12 20.91
N GLU A 156 18.93 1.96 21.21
CA GLU A 156 20.35 1.70 20.96
C GLU A 156 20.75 1.95 19.49
N HIS A 157 19.83 1.64 18.56
CA HIS A 157 20.01 1.91 17.14
C HIS A 157 18.88 2.77 16.58
N ASN A 158 19.23 3.78 15.78
CA ASN A 158 18.27 4.71 15.16
C ASN A 158 17.24 4.02 14.25
N VAL A 159 17.60 2.88 13.64
CA VAL A 159 16.69 2.07 12.80
C VAL A 159 15.60 1.36 13.57
N LEU A 160 15.77 1.21 14.89
CA LEU A 160 14.78 0.63 15.80
C LEU A 160 13.84 1.68 16.37
N GLN A 161 14.00 2.96 16.06
CA GLN A 161 13.06 4.01 16.42
C GLN A 161 11.87 4.01 15.45
N GLY A 162 10.74 4.58 15.86
CA GLY A 162 9.52 4.58 15.05
C GLY A 162 8.46 3.60 15.52
N VAL A 163 7.32 3.64 14.85
CA VAL A 163 6.16 2.75 15.01
C VAL A 163 6.08 1.81 13.82
N ASP A 164 5.80 0.53 14.07
CA ASP A 164 5.42 -0.41 13.01
C ASP A 164 4.00 -0.06 12.55
N LEU A 165 3.89 0.55 11.36
CA LEU A 165 2.62 1.03 10.82
C LEU A 165 1.58 -0.10 10.68
N ASN A 166 2.02 -1.33 10.40
CA ASN A 166 1.11 -2.48 10.29
C ASN A 166 0.76 -3.12 11.66
N ARG A 167 1.09 -2.45 12.76
CA ARG A 167 0.61 -2.74 14.12
C ARG A 167 -0.14 -1.57 14.75
N ASN A 168 -0.25 -0.45 14.04
CA ASN A 168 -0.80 0.80 14.56
C ASN A 168 -2.26 1.03 14.17
N TYR A 169 -2.93 0.09 13.50
CA TYR A 169 -4.35 0.19 13.19
C TYR A 169 -5.24 -0.19 14.39
N GLY A 170 -6.50 0.27 14.39
CA GLY A 170 -7.41 0.11 15.53
C GLY A 170 -7.97 -1.29 15.78
N THR A 171 -7.92 -2.20 14.82
CA THR A 171 -8.45 -3.57 14.99
C THR A 171 -7.61 -4.36 15.98
N ALA A 172 -8.21 -4.76 17.10
CA ALA A 172 -7.55 -5.55 18.15
C ALA A 172 -6.20 -4.97 18.62
N PHE A 173 -6.11 -3.64 18.66
CA PHE A 173 -4.88 -2.95 19.05
C PHE A 173 -4.50 -3.28 20.51
N GLY A 174 -3.30 -3.85 20.68
CA GLY A 174 -2.71 -4.07 22.02
C GLY A 174 -3.53 -4.97 22.94
N ILE A 175 -4.32 -5.89 22.39
CA ILE A 175 -5.08 -6.87 23.20
C ILE A 175 -4.16 -7.79 24.01
N ASP A 176 -2.96 -8.04 23.49
CA ASP A 176 -1.89 -8.80 24.10
C ASP A 176 -0.53 -8.37 23.49
N ASP A 177 0.54 -9.09 23.87
CA ASP A 177 1.89 -8.91 23.35
C ASP A 177 2.32 -9.96 22.32
N ILE A 178 1.33 -10.58 21.65
CA ILE A 178 1.55 -11.58 20.60
C ILE A 178 1.44 -10.89 19.24
N GLY A 179 2.47 -11.07 18.41
CA GLY A 179 2.51 -10.48 17.06
C GLY A 179 2.83 -8.97 17.02
N SER A 180 2.79 -8.25 18.14
CA SER A 180 3.18 -6.85 18.28
C SER A 180 3.83 -6.59 19.65
N SER A 181 4.48 -5.44 19.86
CA SER A 181 5.17 -5.15 21.14
C SER A 181 4.82 -3.75 21.70
N PRO A 182 4.78 -3.56 23.03
CA PRO A 182 4.65 -2.25 23.65
C PRO A 182 6.02 -1.58 23.90
N ASP A 183 7.14 -2.26 23.64
CA ASP A 183 8.48 -1.66 23.77
C ASP A 183 8.80 -0.80 22.53
N PRO A 184 9.02 0.53 22.68
CA PRO A 184 9.37 1.42 21.57
C PRO A 184 10.58 0.98 20.73
N CYS A 185 11.48 0.19 21.30
CA CYS A 185 12.68 -0.31 20.62
C CYS A 185 12.49 -1.66 19.92
N SER A 186 11.31 -2.27 20.06
CA SER A 186 10.95 -3.46 19.29
C SER A 186 10.71 -3.11 17.81
N ILE A 187 11.10 -4.01 16.92
CA ILE A 187 10.82 -3.90 15.48
C ILE A 187 9.33 -3.99 15.15
N THR A 188 8.52 -4.56 16.04
CA THR A 188 7.05 -4.66 15.95
C THR A 188 6.34 -3.73 16.93
N TYR A 189 7.00 -2.64 17.34
CA TYR A 189 6.41 -1.66 18.25
C TYR A 189 5.10 -1.11 17.70
N ARG A 190 4.01 -1.28 18.45
CA ARG A 190 2.66 -0.92 18.01
C ARG A 190 2.33 0.57 18.13
N GLY A 191 3.13 1.35 18.87
CA GLY A 191 2.82 2.73 19.22
C GLY A 191 2.07 2.85 20.56
N GLN A 192 1.94 4.07 21.08
CA GLN A 192 1.25 4.33 22.36
C GLN A 192 -0.25 4.06 22.33
N GLN A 193 -0.88 4.22 21.17
CA GLN A 193 -2.30 3.98 20.95
C GLN A 193 -2.55 3.67 19.47
N ALA A 194 -3.72 3.10 19.17
CA ALA A 194 -4.17 2.94 17.79
C ALA A 194 -4.17 4.29 17.07
N PHE A 195 -3.70 4.29 15.83
CA PHE A 195 -3.53 5.46 14.98
C PHE A 195 -2.68 6.55 15.63
N SER A 196 -1.64 6.18 16.37
CA SER A 196 -0.69 7.16 16.92
C SER A 196 0.25 7.74 15.85
N ALA A 197 0.52 7.01 14.75
CA ALA A 197 1.38 7.45 13.65
C ALA A 197 0.59 8.25 12.60
N LYS A 198 1.12 9.40 12.17
CA LYS A 198 0.47 10.25 11.15
C LYS A 198 0.14 9.50 9.86
N GLU A 199 1.00 8.59 9.42
CA GLU A 199 0.79 7.80 8.19
C GLU A 199 -0.49 6.96 8.29
N THR A 200 -0.71 6.29 9.41
CA THR A 200 -1.94 5.50 9.63
C THR A 200 -3.18 6.38 9.84
N GLN A 201 -3.03 7.55 10.47
CA GLN A 201 -4.12 8.54 10.59
C GLN A 201 -4.57 9.05 9.22
N ASN A 202 -3.63 9.34 8.32
CA ASN A 202 -3.94 9.78 6.96
C ASN A 202 -4.69 8.68 6.18
N ILE A 203 -4.27 7.42 6.30
CA ILE A 203 -4.97 6.28 5.70
C ILE A 203 -6.38 6.11 6.29
N GLN A 204 -6.51 6.19 7.62
CA GLN A 204 -7.82 6.13 8.29
C GLN A 204 -8.76 7.20 7.74
N LYS A 205 -8.32 8.47 7.74
CA LYS A 205 -9.10 9.59 7.22
C LYS A 205 -9.49 9.38 5.76
N PHE A 206 -8.57 8.92 4.92
CA PHE A 206 -8.83 8.64 3.52
C PHE A 206 -9.94 7.58 3.33
N LEU A 207 -9.85 6.46 4.06
CA LEU A 207 -10.81 5.37 4.01
C LEU A 207 -12.16 5.76 4.63
N ASP A 208 -12.15 6.56 5.70
CA ASP A 208 -13.37 6.99 6.37
C ASP A 208 -14.24 7.88 5.50
N LEU A 209 -13.62 8.70 4.64
CA LEU A 209 -14.31 9.55 3.68
C LEU A 209 -14.82 8.78 2.44
N ARG A 210 -14.39 7.52 2.23
CA ARG A 210 -14.67 6.74 1.03
C ARG A 210 -15.34 5.40 1.35
N LYS A 211 -16.60 5.48 1.77
CA LYS A 211 -17.44 4.30 2.10
C LYS A 211 -17.76 3.42 0.88
N ASN A 212 -17.45 3.88 -0.31
CA ASN A 212 -17.56 3.13 -1.56
C ASN A 212 -16.44 2.11 -1.77
N ILE A 213 -15.33 2.19 -1.02
CA ILE A 213 -14.26 1.18 -1.07
C ILE A 213 -14.77 -0.15 -0.49
N LYS A 214 -14.66 -1.22 -1.27
CA LYS A 214 -15.16 -2.57 -0.93
C LYS A 214 -14.05 -3.58 -0.70
N VAL A 215 -12.87 -3.36 -1.28
CA VAL A 215 -11.72 -4.26 -1.19
C VAL A 215 -10.47 -3.43 -0.92
N ALA A 216 -9.59 -3.93 -0.03
CA ALA A 216 -8.29 -3.34 0.25
C ALA A 216 -7.19 -4.40 0.12
N PHE A 217 -6.17 -4.10 -0.68
CA PHE A 217 -4.94 -4.88 -0.83
C PHE A 217 -3.79 -4.11 -0.19
N ASN A 218 -3.15 -4.73 0.80
CA ASN A 218 -1.95 -4.19 1.45
C ASN A 218 -0.76 -5.04 1.01
N LEU A 219 0.10 -4.47 0.17
CA LEU A 219 1.18 -5.22 -0.47
C LEU A 219 2.41 -5.22 0.43
N HIS A 220 2.96 -6.42 0.66
CA HIS A 220 4.09 -6.66 1.57
C HIS A 220 5.08 -7.66 0.95
N SER A 221 6.29 -7.74 1.51
CA SER A 221 7.28 -8.77 1.15
C SER A 221 8.19 -9.12 2.33
N TYR A 222 8.74 -10.33 2.46
CA TYR A 222 8.57 -11.52 1.64
C TYR A 222 7.69 -12.56 2.35
N GLY A 223 7.35 -13.64 1.66
CA GLY A 223 6.66 -14.77 2.28
C GLY A 223 5.93 -15.67 1.30
N ASN A 224 5.67 -15.19 0.07
CA ASN A 224 4.80 -15.88 -0.89
C ASN A 224 3.44 -16.25 -0.25
N LEU A 225 2.85 -15.29 0.48
CA LEU A 225 1.64 -15.49 1.27
C LEU A 225 0.48 -14.67 0.71
N TRP A 226 -0.70 -15.27 0.71
CA TRP A 226 -1.98 -14.58 0.61
C TRP A 226 -2.67 -14.61 1.97
N LEU A 227 -2.74 -13.45 2.64
CA LEU A 227 -3.30 -13.35 3.98
C LEU A 227 -4.66 -12.66 3.93
N VAL A 228 -5.63 -13.24 4.64
CA VAL A 228 -6.98 -12.70 4.79
C VAL A 228 -7.29 -12.48 6.27
N PRO A 229 -8.16 -11.52 6.63
CA PRO A 229 -8.51 -11.31 8.02
C PRO A 229 -9.18 -12.54 8.65
N PHE A 230 -9.12 -12.71 9.98
CA PHE A 230 -8.40 -11.88 10.93
C PHE A 230 -7.06 -12.50 11.35
N ASN A 231 -5.98 -11.73 11.34
CA ASN A 231 -4.63 -12.21 11.67
C ASN A 231 -4.23 -11.97 13.15
N TYR A 232 -5.15 -11.43 13.97
CA TYR A 232 -4.92 -11.23 15.41
C TYR A 232 -5.37 -12.44 16.25
N ILE A 233 -6.02 -13.43 15.63
CA ILE A 233 -6.43 -14.70 16.24
C ILE A 233 -5.81 -15.84 15.41
N SER A 234 -5.52 -16.95 16.07
CA SER A 234 -5.08 -18.20 15.42
C SER A 234 -6.06 -18.66 14.34
N ASP A 235 -5.56 -19.10 13.18
CA ASP A 235 -6.40 -19.65 12.10
C ASP A 235 -7.29 -20.81 12.54
N LYS A 236 -6.83 -21.62 13.50
CA LYS A 236 -7.63 -22.73 14.06
C LYS A 236 -8.88 -22.24 14.79
N GLU A 237 -8.83 -21.03 15.31
CA GLU A 237 -9.90 -20.39 16.10
C GLU A 237 -10.65 -19.32 15.30
N ASN A 238 -10.16 -18.98 14.09
CA ASN A 238 -10.63 -17.89 13.25
C ASN A 238 -11.94 -18.23 12.52
N ASN A 239 -13.03 -18.37 13.26
CA ASN A 239 -14.38 -18.50 12.70
C ASN A 239 -15.01 -17.15 12.30
N LEU A 240 -14.37 -16.03 12.66
CA LEU A 240 -14.89 -14.69 12.44
C LEU A 240 -15.10 -14.39 10.96
N LEU A 241 -14.14 -14.73 10.09
CA LEU A 241 -14.28 -14.49 8.66
C LEU A 241 -15.44 -15.31 8.06
N LYS A 242 -15.62 -16.57 8.50
CA LYS A 242 -16.71 -17.44 8.04
C LYS A 242 -18.09 -16.89 8.42
N GLN A 243 -18.19 -16.19 9.56
CA GLN A 243 -19.43 -15.52 9.97
C GLN A 243 -19.75 -14.30 9.09
N MET A 244 -18.75 -13.74 8.42
CA MET A 244 -18.88 -12.63 7.47
C MET A 244 -19.14 -13.16 6.04
N GLN A 245 -20.23 -13.94 5.88
CA GLN A 245 -20.49 -14.78 4.69
C GLN A 245 -20.29 -14.07 3.34
N LYS A 246 -20.79 -12.84 3.19
CA LYS A 246 -20.64 -12.04 1.96
C LYS A 246 -19.16 -11.82 1.57
N TYR A 247 -18.32 -11.53 2.56
CA TYR A 247 -16.90 -11.28 2.33
C TYR A 247 -16.13 -12.60 2.17
N TYR A 248 -16.51 -13.63 2.93
CA TYR A 248 -15.91 -14.95 2.85
C TYR A 248 -16.00 -15.56 1.44
N ILE A 249 -17.14 -15.40 0.75
CA ILE A 249 -17.32 -15.93 -0.62
C ILE A 249 -16.34 -15.28 -1.60
N ILE A 250 -16.16 -13.96 -1.54
CA ILE A 250 -15.20 -13.24 -2.41
C ILE A 250 -13.79 -13.81 -2.23
N TYR A 251 -13.40 -14.14 -0.99
CA TYR A 251 -12.10 -14.76 -0.72
C TYR A 251 -11.97 -16.18 -1.27
N GLN A 252 -13.02 -16.99 -1.15
CA GLN A 252 -13.01 -18.36 -1.69
C GLN A 252 -12.90 -18.35 -3.22
N GLU A 253 -13.64 -17.46 -3.90
CA GLU A 253 -13.58 -17.30 -5.35
C GLU A 253 -12.20 -16.85 -5.81
N PHE A 254 -11.61 -15.86 -5.12
CA PHE A 254 -10.26 -15.41 -5.44
C PHE A 254 -9.22 -16.53 -5.27
N PHE A 255 -9.28 -17.27 -4.16
CA PHE A 255 -8.35 -18.38 -3.92
C PHE A 255 -8.46 -19.47 -4.99
N ALA A 256 -9.68 -19.80 -5.41
CA ALA A 256 -9.92 -20.78 -6.47
C ALA A 256 -9.40 -20.31 -7.85
N GLN A 257 -9.46 -19.01 -8.14
CA GLN A 257 -9.01 -18.46 -9.42
C GLN A 257 -7.50 -18.20 -9.47
N ALA A 258 -6.90 -17.82 -8.35
CA ALA A 258 -5.51 -17.40 -8.28
C ALA A 258 -4.51 -18.57 -8.48
N ASN A 259 -4.97 -19.83 -8.50
CA ASN A 259 -4.14 -21.02 -8.66
C ASN A 259 -2.86 -20.96 -7.81
N PHE A 260 -2.98 -20.51 -6.55
CA PHE A 260 -1.85 -20.49 -5.63
C PHE A 260 -1.34 -21.92 -5.44
N SER A 261 -0.16 -22.21 -5.99
CA SER A 261 0.55 -23.49 -5.85
C SER A 261 1.33 -23.54 -4.55
#